data_AF-A0A6I7XLQ4-F1
#
_entry.id   AF-A0A6I7XLQ4-F1
#
_cell.length_a   1.000
_cell.length_b   1.000
_cell.length_c   1.000
_cell.angle_alpha   90.00
_cell.angle_beta   90.00
_cell.angle_gamma   90.00
#
_symmetry.space_group_name_H-M   'P 1'
#
loop_
_entity.id
_entity.type
_entity.pdbx_description
1 polymer ?
#
loop_
_entity_poly.entity_id
_entity_poly.type
_entity_poly.pdbx_seq_one_letter_code
_entity_poly.pdbx_strand_id
1 'polypeptide(L)'
;MQPNPPTPHTATVDDKGVHVTTAAGKTRTYSGGEVMTLTQVIDLADGSATLCQASTDTCMVLADEAGQLAADCDELIAEITAKDVGANLIGKCEHLKEQLDLQAAAAKDVHDKIQGGEEACRTASANAELRHGPIFRAVADSPLTKPAERDFYNAR
;
A
#
# COMPACT_ATOMS: atom_id res chain seq x y z
N MET A 1 13.37 -18.61 0.60
CA MET A 1 13.97 -18.47 -0.75
C MET A 1 13.26 -17.32 -1.43
N GLN A 2 13.95 -16.22 -1.71
CA GLN A 2 13.37 -15.12 -2.48
C GLN A 2 13.09 -15.63 -3.90
N PRO A 3 11.88 -15.50 -4.45
CA PRO A 3 11.61 -15.92 -5.82
C PRO A 3 12.54 -15.16 -6.78
N ASN A 4 13.03 -15.85 -7.82
CA ASN A 4 13.88 -15.21 -8.82
C ASN A 4 13.18 -13.97 -9.38
N PRO A 5 13.92 -12.86 -9.60
CA PRO A 5 13.33 -11.64 -10.14
C PRO A 5 12.69 -11.94 -11.49
N PRO A 6 11.51 -11.36 -11.78
CA PRO A 6 10.81 -11.65 -13.02
C PRO A 6 11.62 -11.18 -14.23
N THR A 7 11.66 -12.02 -15.26
CA THR A 7 12.29 -11.65 -16.54
C THR A 7 11.44 -10.61 -17.27
N PRO A 8 12.04 -9.50 -17.73
CA PRO A 8 11.31 -8.45 -18.45
C PRO A 8 10.67 -8.96 -19.74
N HIS A 9 9.53 -8.37 -20.11
CA HIS A 9 9.02 -8.45 -21.47
C HIS A 9 9.66 -7.37 -22.34
N THR A 10 9.63 -7.57 -23.65
CA THR A 10 10.05 -6.56 -24.63
C THR A 10 8.84 -6.10 -25.42
N ALA A 11 8.88 -4.86 -25.92
CA ALA A 11 7.81 -4.36 -26.75
C ALA A 11 8.29 -3.45 -27.88
N THR A 12 7.55 -3.47 -28.98
CA THR A 12 7.68 -2.54 -30.10
C THR A 12 6.31 -1.96 -30.46
N VAL A 13 6.27 -0.75 -31.00
CA VAL A 13 5.01 -0.07 -31.33
C VAL A 13 4.99 0.30 -32.81
N ASP A 14 3.89 0.00 -33.48
CA ASP A 14 3.61 0.39 -34.87
C ASP A 14 2.16 0.88 -35.03
N ASP A 15 1.73 1.08 -36.28
CA ASP A 15 0.39 1.54 -36.64
C ASP A 15 -0.73 0.53 -36.29
N LYS A 16 -0.38 -0.72 -36.03
CA LYS A 16 -1.29 -1.82 -35.68
C LYS A 16 -1.37 -2.08 -34.18
N GLY A 17 -0.46 -1.52 -33.38
CA GLY A 17 -0.55 -1.50 -31.92
C GLY A 17 0.78 -1.75 -31.22
N VAL A 18 0.68 -2.28 -29.99
CA VAL A 18 1.81 -2.57 -29.11
C VAL A 18 2.10 -4.07 -29.16
N HIS A 19 3.20 -4.46 -29.78
CA HIS A 19 3.64 -5.84 -29.85
C HIS A 19 4.49 -6.17 -28.64
N VAL A 20 3.99 -7.04 -27.77
CA VAL A 20 4.69 -7.47 -26.56
C VAL A 20 5.20 -8.89 -26.77
N THR A 21 6.52 -9.06 -26.62
CA THR A 21 7.17 -10.36 -26.63
C THR A 21 7.55 -10.75 -25.21
N THR A 22 6.94 -11.82 -24.73
CA THR A 22 7.22 -12.43 -23.43
C THR A 22 8.64 -13.02 -23.40
N ALA A 23 9.18 -13.21 -22.19
CA ALA A 23 10.48 -13.85 -21.99
C ALA A 23 10.56 -15.27 -22.59
N ALA A 24 9.42 -15.96 -22.74
CA ALA A 24 9.33 -17.26 -23.40
C ALA A 24 9.27 -17.17 -24.94
N GLY A 25 9.46 -15.99 -25.52
CA GLY A 25 9.45 -15.77 -26.98
C GLY A 25 8.07 -15.70 -27.62
N LYS A 26 6.98 -15.75 -26.84
CA LYS A 26 5.62 -15.58 -27.38
C LYS A 26 5.31 -14.10 -27.57
N THR A 27 4.77 -13.74 -28.74
CA THR A 27 4.37 -12.38 -29.08
C THR A 27 2.85 -12.25 -29.13
N ARG A 28 2.33 -11.14 -28.60
CA ARG A 28 0.92 -10.72 -28.73
C ARG A 28 0.85 -9.22 -29.02
N THR A 29 -0.19 -8.81 -29.73
CA THR A 29 -0.47 -7.40 -30.01
C THR A 29 -1.58 -6.91 -29.08
N TYR A 30 -1.35 -5.78 -28.44
CA TYR A 30 -2.27 -5.09 -27.56
C TYR A 30 -2.59 -3.70 -28.13
N SER A 31 -3.77 -3.19 -27.82
CA SER A 31 -4.11 -1.78 -28.02
C SER A 31 -3.40 -0.91 -26.99
N GLY A 32 -3.24 0.39 -27.29
CA GLY A 32 -2.70 1.36 -26.31
C GLY A 32 -3.55 1.45 -25.04
N GLY A 33 -4.88 1.32 -25.15
CA GLY A 33 -5.78 1.33 -24.00
C GLY A 33 -5.56 0.16 -23.04
N GLU A 34 -5.33 -1.06 -23.57
CA GLU A 34 -5.01 -2.23 -22.73
C GLU A 34 -3.69 -2.06 -21.97
N VAL A 35 -2.70 -1.39 -22.57
CA VAL A 35 -1.44 -1.06 -21.89
C VAL A 35 -1.66 -0.02 -20.80
N MET A 36 -2.50 1.00 -21.02
CA MET A 36 -2.87 1.98 -19.99
C MET A 36 -3.58 1.32 -18.80
N THR A 37 -4.49 0.36 -19.04
CA THR A 37 -5.15 -0.39 -17.96
C THR A 37 -4.15 -1.19 -17.13
N LEU A 38 -3.09 -1.72 -17.74
CA LEU A 38 -2.03 -2.41 -17.00
C LEU A 38 -1.25 -1.46 -16.09
N THR A 39 -0.96 -0.23 -16.53
CA THR A 39 -0.34 0.80 -15.69
C THR A 39 -1.21 1.15 -14.49
N GLN A 40 -2.52 1.32 -14.70
CA GLN A 40 -3.47 1.61 -13.62
C GLN A 40 -3.51 0.52 -12.54
N VAL A 41 -3.32 -0.75 -12.92
CA VAL A 41 -3.26 -1.86 -11.97
C VAL A 41 -1.99 -1.82 -11.11
N ILE A 42 -0.87 -1.39 -11.69
CA ILE A 42 0.41 -1.23 -10.95
C ILE A 42 0.30 -0.05 -9.98
N ASP A 43 -0.21 1.08 -10.44
CA ASP A 43 -0.45 2.26 -9.59
C ASP A 43 -1.40 1.94 -8.43
N LEU A 44 -2.43 1.13 -8.69
CA LEU A 44 -3.35 0.67 -7.65
C LEU A 44 -2.63 -0.19 -6.60
N ALA A 45 -1.73 -1.09 -7.00
CA ALA A 45 -0.97 -1.91 -6.07
C ALA A 45 -0.05 -1.06 -5.16
N ASP A 46 0.61 -0.04 -5.72
CA ASP A 46 1.41 0.92 -4.95
C ASP A 46 0.55 1.78 -4.02
N GLY A 47 -0.62 2.23 -4.49
CA GLY A 47 -1.61 2.92 -3.68
C GLY A 47 -2.08 2.06 -2.51
N SER A 48 -2.37 0.78 -2.75
CA SER A 48 -2.72 -0.18 -1.70
C SER A 48 -1.60 -0.40 -0.70
N ALA A 49 -0.33 -0.50 -1.13
CA ALA A 49 0.81 -0.59 -0.22
C ALA A 49 0.89 0.63 0.71
N THR A 50 0.68 1.83 0.16
CA THR A 50 0.67 3.09 0.92
C THR A 50 -0.46 3.12 1.95
N LEU A 51 -1.66 2.65 1.57
CA LEU A 51 -2.80 2.53 2.49
C LEU A 51 -2.54 1.52 3.61
N CYS A 52 -1.90 0.38 3.30
CA CYS A 52 -1.51 -0.61 4.30
C CYS A 52 -0.54 0.00 5.31
N GLN A 53 0.51 0.70 4.85
CA GLN A 53 1.47 1.38 5.73
C GLN A 53 0.79 2.43 6.62
N ALA A 54 -0.04 3.30 6.04
CA ALA A 54 -0.75 4.32 6.83
C ALA A 54 -1.67 3.68 7.89
N SER A 55 -2.26 2.53 7.56
CA SER A 55 -3.13 1.80 8.47
C SER A 55 -2.36 1.12 9.60
N THR A 56 -1.19 0.51 9.33
CA THR A 56 -0.33 -0.06 10.36
C THR A 56 0.21 1.01 11.31
N ASP A 57 0.64 2.17 10.78
CA ASP A 57 1.07 3.31 11.58
C ASP A 57 -0.06 3.80 12.51
N THR A 58 -1.28 3.93 11.97
CA THR A 58 -2.47 4.33 12.75
C THR A 58 -2.79 3.32 13.85
N CYS A 59 -2.69 2.02 13.57
CA CYS A 59 -2.92 0.97 14.58
C CYS A 59 -1.91 1.08 15.73
N MET A 60 -0.66 1.40 15.44
CA MET A 60 0.36 1.60 16.48
C MET A 60 0.06 2.82 17.36
N VAL A 61 -0.31 3.94 16.75
CA VAL A 61 -0.72 5.14 17.50
C VAL A 61 -1.91 4.83 18.42
N LEU A 62 -2.93 4.14 17.92
CA LEU A 62 -4.10 3.76 18.73
C LEU A 62 -3.74 2.83 19.89
N ALA A 63 -2.82 1.89 19.68
CA ALA A 63 -2.36 0.99 20.73
C ALA A 63 -1.59 1.75 21.82
N ASP A 64 -0.76 2.70 21.44
CA ASP A 64 0.02 3.52 22.37
C ASP A 64 -0.87 4.50 23.16
N GLU A 65 -1.80 5.17 22.49
CA GLU A 65 -2.79 6.06 23.13
C GLU A 65 -3.67 5.30 24.14
N ALA A 66 -4.14 4.11 23.77
CA ALA A 66 -4.91 3.27 24.68
C ALA A 66 -4.08 2.84 25.90
N GLY A 67 -2.79 2.51 25.70
CA GLY A 67 -1.87 2.21 26.80
C GLY A 67 -1.61 3.39 27.74
N GLN A 68 -1.50 4.61 27.21
CA GLN A 68 -1.37 5.82 28.02
C GLN A 68 -2.62 6.08 28.85
N LEU A 69 -3.80 6.01 28.24
CA LEU A 69 -5.07 6.20 28.95
C LEU A 69 -5.30 5.12 30.02
N ALA A 70 -4.80 3.90 29.82
CA ALA A 70 -4.86 2.83 30.82
C ALA A 70 -3.96 3.16 32.03
N ALA A 71 -2.78 3.74 31.79
CA ALA A 71 -1.91 4.23 32.86
C ALA A 71 -2.55 5.42 33.62
N ASP A 72 -3.20 6.34 32.91
CA ASP A 72 -3.96 7.43 33.54
C ASP A 72 -5.09 6.89 34.44
N CYS A 73 -5.72 5.76 34.07
CA CYS A 73 -6.70 5.11 34.92
C CYS A 73 -6.08 4.57 36.22
N ASP A 74 -4.84 4.05 36.18
CA ASP A 74 -4.12 3.61 37.38
C ASP A 74 -3.80 4.79 38.31
N GLU A 75 -3.40 5.94 37.75
CA GLU A 75 -3.17 7.17 38.51
C GLU A 75 -4.46 7.66 39.17
N LEU A 76 -5.58 7.68 38.42
CA LEU A 76 -6.89 8.05 38.95
C LEU A 76 -7.33 7.11 40.07
N ILE A 77 -7.15 5.79 39.93
CA ILE A 77 -7.48 4.82 40.99
C ILE A 77 -6.68 5.12 42.27
N ALA A 78 -5.38 5.41 42.15
CA ALA A 78 -4.54 5.77 43.28
C ALA A 78 -5.03 7.05 43.97
N GLU A 79 -5.38 8.09 43.19
CA GLU A 79 -5.94 9.32 43.74
C GLU A 79 -7.28 9.12 44.45
N ILE A 80 -8.20 8.35 43.84
CA ILE A 80 -9.52 8.08 44.42
C ILE A 80 -9.36 7.32 45.73
N THR A 81 -8.44 6.35 45.76
CA THR A 81 -8.12 5.57 46.96
C THR A 81 -7.56 6.46 48.06
N ALA A 82 -6.64 7.37 47.74
CA ALA A 82 -6.05 8.29 48.70
C ALA A 82 -7.06 9.30 49.28
N LYS A 83 -8.08 9.67 48.50
CA LYS A 83 -9.10 10.66 48.86
C LYS A 83 -10.38 10.02 49.47
N ASP A 84 -10.47 8.70 49.55
CA ASP A 84 -11.61 7.93 50.09
C ASP A 84 -12.97 8.30 49.42
N VAL A 85 -12.96 8.56 48.11
CA VAL A 85 -14.11 9.15 47.38
C VAL A 85 -15.11 8.09 46.85
N GLY A 86 -14.90 6.82 47.18
CA GLY A 86 -15.91 5.75 47.03
C GLY A 86 -15.62 4.69 45.96
N ALA A 87 -15.83 3.42 46.33
CA ALA A 87 -15.50 2.23 45.55
C ALA A 87 -16.17 2.14 44.16
N ASN A 88 -17.30 2.83 43.93
CA ASN A 88 -17.96 2.83 42.63
C ASN A 88 -17.11 3.52 41.54
N LEU A 89 -16.39 4.59 41.91
CA LEU A 89 -15.55 5.32 40.95
C LEU A 89 -14.30 4.50 40.58
N ILE A 90 -13.73 3.78 41.56
CA ILE A 90 -12.65 2.80 41.32
C ILE A 90 -13.10 1.74 40.32
N GLY A 91 -14.26 1.11 40.55
CA GLY A 91 -14.76 0.09 39.63
C GLY A 91 -15.02 0.60 38.21
N LYS A 92 -15.37 1.87 38.03
CA LYS A 92 -15.50 2.49 36.69
C LYS A 92 -14.14 2.69 36.02
N CYS A 93 -13.12 3.12 36.77
CA CYS A 93 -11.76 3.25 36.26
C CYS A 93 -11.17 1.88 35.89
N GLU A 94 -11.39 0.86 36.71
CA GLU A 94 -10.97 -0.52 36.41
C GLU A 94 -11.64 -1.05 35.13
N HIS A 95 -12.94 -0.81 34.98
CA HIS A 95 -13.65 -1.21 33.77
C HIS A 95 -13.15 -0.45 32.52
N LEU A 96 -12.91 0.86 32.64
CA LEU A 96 -12.37 1.66 31.53
C LEU A 96 -10.98 1.17 31.13
N LYS A 97 -10.12 0.87 32.11
CA LYS A 97 -8.79 0.29 31.87
C LYS A 97 -8.88 -1.02 31.10
N GLU A 98 -9.76 -1.94 31.51
CA GLU A 98 -9.96 -3.21 30.80
C GLU A 98 -10.37 -3.00 29.33
N GLN A 99 -11.26 -2.02 29.05
CA GLN A 99 -11.64 -1.70 27.68
C GLN A 99 -10.48 -1.12 26.87
N LEU A 100 -9.63 -0.30 27.48
CA LEU A 100 -8.44 0.26 26.83
C LEU A 100 -7.40 -0.82 26.52
N ASP A 101 -7.18 -1.77 27.43
CA ASP A 101 -6.31 -2.91 27.19
C ASP A 101 -6.82 -3.78 26.03
N LEU A 102 -8.13 -4.01 25.95
CA LEU A 102 -8.76 -4.70 24.83
C LEU A 102 -8.61 -3.93 23.51
N GLN A 103 -8.76 -2.61 23.53
CA GLN A 103 -8.57 -1.76 22.36
C GLN A 103 -7.12 -1.81 21.86
N ALA A 104 -6.14 -1.73 22.77
CA ALA A 104 -4.73 -1.84 22.42
C ALA A 104 -4.40 -3.21 21.80
N ALA A 105 -4.95 -4.28 22.35
CA ALA A 105 -4.80 -5.63 21.81
C ALA A 105 -5.43 -5.78 20.42
N ALA A 106 -6.64 -5.23 20.21
CA ALA A 106 -7.32 -5.26 18.92
C ALA A 106 -6.57 -4.46 17.85
N ALA A 107 -6.03 -3.29 18.21
CA ALA A 107 -5.23 -2.49 17.29
C ALA A 107 -3.95 -3.23 16.85
N LYS A 108 -3.26 -3.92 17.78
CA LYS A 108 -2.10 -4.75 17.46
C LYS A 108 -2.45 -5.95 16.56
N ASP A 109 -3.57 -6.63 16.82
CA ASP A 109 -4.02 -7.73 15.97
C ASP A 109 -4.33 -7.26 14.54
N VAL A 110 -4.95 -6.08 14.37
CA VAL A 110 -5.18 -5.48 13.05
C VAL A 110 -3.86 -5.09 12.38
N HIS A 111 -2.92 -4.47 13.12
CA HIS A 111 -1.57 -4.16 12.62
C HIS A 111 -0.90 -5.42 12.03
N ASP A 112 -0.84 -6.50 12.80
CA ASP A 112 -0.16 -7.73 12.41
C ASP A 112 -0.79 -8.37 11.16
N LYS A 113 -2.12 -8.27 11.02
CA LYS A 113 -2.85 -8.73 9.83
C LYS A 113 -2.54 -7.90 8.58
N ILE A 114 -2.32 -6.59 8.73
CA ILE A 114 -2.07 -5.68 7.60
C ILE A 114 -0.60 -5.71 7.17
N GLN A 115 0.34 -5.88 8.11
CA GLN A 115 1.78 -5.78 7.86
C GLN A 115 2.25 -6.69 6.70
N GLY A 116 1.76 -7.92 6.63
CA GLY A 116 2.10 -8.83 5.53
C GLY A 116 1.52 -8.42 4.17
N GLY A 117 0.39 -7.70 4.17
CA GLY A 117 -0.25 -7.20 2.95
C GLY A 117 0.56 -6.08 2.30
N GLU A 118 1.20 -5.23 3.10
CA GLU A 118 2.03 -4.14 2.63
C GLU A 118 3.23 -4.65 1.81
N GLU A 119 3.99 -5.60 2.35
CA GLU A 119 5.15 -6.20 1.67
C GLU A 119 4.70 -6.96 0.40
N ALA A 120 3.55 -7.63 0.45
CA ALA A 120 2.97 -8.30 -0.70
C ALA A 120 2.60 -7.31 -1.82
N CYS A 121 1.98 -6.18 -1.49
CA CYS A 121 1.63 -5.12 -2.44
C CYS A 121 2.88 -4.49 -3.06
N ARG A 122 3.88 -4.11 -2.25
CA ARG A 122 5.16 -3.56 -2.74
C ARG A 122 5.88 -4.55 -3.66
N THR A 123 5.90 -5.83 -3.27
CA THR A 123 6.55 -6.88 -4.06
C THR A 123 5.81 -7.12 -5.37
N ALA A 124 4.47 -7.14 -5.36
CA ALA A 124 3.66 -7.29 -6.55
C ALA A 124 3.87 -6.14 -7.54
N SER A 125 3.88 -4.90 -7.04
CA SER A 125 4.14 -3.71 -7.85
C SER A 125 5.55 -3.73 -8.45
N ALA A 126 6.59 -3.94 -7.64
CA ALA A 126 7.97 -4.01 -8.10
C ALA A 126 8.18 -5.11 -9.17
N ASN A 127 7.54 -6.26 -8.98
CA ASN A 127 7.58 -7.35 -9.95
C ASN A 127 6.84 -7.00 -11.25
N ALA A 128 5.71 -6.31 -11.15
CA ALA A 128 4.95 -5.86 -12.31
C ALA A 128 5.71 -4.79 -13.10
N GLU A 129 6.31 -3.82 -12.43
CA GLU A 129 7.16 -2.79 -13.05
C GLU A 129 8.38 -3.42 -13.73
N LEU A 130 9.07 -4.36 -13.07
CA LEU A 130 10.21 -5.03 -13.69
C LEU A 130 9.81 -5.85 -14.93
N ARG A 131 8.65 -6.51 -14.88
CA ARG A 131 8.17 -7.36 -15.97
C ARG A 131 7.58 -6.55 -17.14
N HIS A 132 6.83 -5.50 -16.84
CA HIS A 132 5.99 -4.77 -17.80
C HIS A 132 6.47 -3.35 -18.11
N GLY A 133 7.36 -2.78 -17.30
CA GLY A 133 7.95 -1.44 -17.49
C GLY A 133 8.49 -1.16 -18.89
N PRO A 134 9.21 -2.09 -19.55
CA PRO A 134 9.65 -1.89 -20.93
C PRO A 134 8.50 -1.71 -21.94
N ILE A 135 7.31 -2.27 -21.67
CA ILE A 135 6.12 -2.09 -22.51
C ILE A 135 5.66 -0.63 -22.43
N PHE A 136 5.58 -0.08 -21.22
CA PHE A 136 5.18 1.31 -21.00
C PHE A 136 6.18 2.28 -21.65
N ARG A 137 7.48 2.03 -21.51
CA ARG A 137 8.52 2.84 -22.16
C ARG A 137 8.41 2.79 -23.67
N ALA A 138 8.18 1.61 -24.25
CA ALA A 138 7.99 1.48 -25.69
C ALA A 138 6.79 2.31 -26.20
N VAL A 139 5.70 2.36 -25.43
CA VAL A 139 4.53 3.21 -25.75
C VAL A 139 4.84 4.69 -25.57
N ALA A 140 5.51 5.08 -24.48
CA ALA A 140 5.85 6.49 -24.22
C ALA A 140 6.87 7.06 -25.22
N ASP A 141 7.84 6.26 -25.64
CA ASP A 141 8.91 6.67 -26.57
C ASP A 141 8.48 6.59 -28.05
N SER A 142 7.35 5.93 -28.32
CA SER A 142 6.86 5.71 -29.69
C SER A 142 6.66 7.03 -30.43
N PRO A 143 7.10 7.13 -31.70
CA PRO A 143 6.81 8.30 -32.52
C PRO A 143 5.31 8.49 -32.77
N LEU A 144 4.50 7.43 -32.65
CA LEU A 144 3.06 7.46 -32.92
C LEU A 144 2.24 8.00 -31.74
N THR A 145 2.83 8.13 -30.55
CA THR A 145 2.16 8.63 -29.33
C THR A 145 2.63 10.03 -28.95
N LYS A 146 3.59 10.61 -29.68
CA LYS A 146 4.03 11.98 -29.49
C LYS A 146 2.94 12.96 -29.92
N PRO A 147 2.74 14.09 -29.20
CA PRO A 147 1.81 15.11 -29.65
C PRO A 147 2.22 15.62 -31.03
N ALA A 148 1.29 15.66 -31.98
CA ALA A 148 1.53 16.18 -33.33
C ALA A 148 2.09 17.62 -33.30
N GLU A 149 1.77 18.40 -32.28
CA GLU A 149 2.32 19.74 -32.03
C GLU A 149 3.84 19.71 -31.81
N ARG A 150 4.38 18.67 -31.18
CA ARG A 150 5.83 18.54 -30.94
C ARG A 150 6.61 18.34 -32.24
N ASP A 151 6.04 17.59 -33.17
CA ASP A 151 6.65 17.38 -34.48
C ASP A 151 6.53 18.64 -35.36
N PHE A 152 5.46 19.41 -35.20
CA PHE A 152 5.32 20.72 -35.82
C PHE A 152 6.42 21.71 -35.37
N TYR A 153 6.76 21.73 -34.08
CA TYR A 153 7.83 22.62 -33.56
C TYR A 153 9.25 22.12 -33.84
N ASN A 154 9.45 20.80 -33.99
CA ASN A 154 10.79 20.22 -34.24
C ASN A 154 11.14 20.07 -35.74
N ALA A 155 10.19 20.29 -36.66
CA ALA A 155 10.42 20.18 -38.11
C ALA A 155 10.95 21.47 -38.77
N ARG A 156 11.41 22.46 -37.98
CA ARG A 156 11.96 23.74 -38.43
C ARG A 156 13.46 23.83 -38.15
#